data_AF-A0A951R3C0-F1
#
_entry.id   AF-A0A951R3C0-F1
#
_cell.length_a   1.000
_cell.length_b   1.000
_cell.length_c   1.000
_cell.angle_alpha   90.00
_cell.angle_beta   90.00
_cell.angle_gamma   90.00
#
_symmetry.space_group_name_H-M   'P 1'
#
loop_
_entity.id
_entity.type
_entity.pdbx_description
1 polymer ?
#
loop_
_entity_poly.entity_id
_entity_poly.type
_entity_poly.pdbx_seq_one_letter_code
_entity_poly.pdbx_strand_id
1 'polypeptide(L)'
;YITANEIEEMVLNMDDTTVISITHRLNEERLKRYDKIFVFNEAFVETQYIINKNKISDDSKVIYVEDGANAYMSLGFKEKESQLIVKIKSLITGIKYEDISFECGTHSKIKQRMVTWPQILKKELVEDGKEIIEIESEIIHNGLTVLYKKFIDNIDEKEDKILILLEHKEFFDMYKEADLKVYIDTIQLILSNLESANVYVKYHPRDESDYLNDIFKNFKNITFMNKNVPAEAYCLSEQSYVISVFSTTLLTVAKLISPKNAISISDIMNMELNTLRENFVKLGITIPADKEDLRNILNKSLKL
;
A
#
# COMPACT_ATOMS: atom_id res chain seq x y z
N TYR A 1 -23.86 -15.24 22.90
CA TYR A 1 -24.07 -15.95 21.63
C TYR A 1 -24.15 -14.91 20.53
N ILE A 2 -23.02 -14.60 19.89
CA ILE A 2 -22.96 -13.75 18.69
C ILE A 2 -23.12 -14.71 17.52
N THR A 3 -24.28 -14.70 16.86
CA THR A 3 -24.46 -15.45 15.62
C THR A 3 -23.66 -14.79 14.51
N ALA A 4 -23.06 -15.57 13.61
CA ALA A 4 -22.24 -15.16 12.46
C ALA A 4 -22.97 -14.31 11.38
N ASN A 5 -24.01 -13.56 11.76
CA ASN A 5 -24.91 -12.77 10.93
C ASN A 5 -25.00 -11.30 11.36
N GLU A 6 -24.30 -10.87 12.41
CA GLU A 6 -24.29 -9.44 12.76
C GLU A 6 -23.36 -8.68 11.82
N ILE A 7 -23.96 -7.75 11.07
CA ILE A 7 -23.28 -6.90 10.11
C ILE A 7 -22.63 -5.76 10.90
N GLU A 8 -21.31 -5.64 10.85
CA GLU A 8 -20.65 -4.40 11.26
C GLU A 8 -20.67 -3.43 10.08
N GLU A 9 -21.64 -2.52 10.11
CA GLU A 9 -21.67 -1.32 9.27
C GLU A 9 -20.99 -0.20 10.03
N MET A 10 -19.87 0.31 9.52
CA MET A 10 -19.36 1.59 9.96
C MET A 10 -19.94 2.67 9.06
N VAL A 11 -20.88 3.43 9.58
CA VAL A 11 -21.52 4.56 8.89
C VAL A 11 -20.77 5.84 9.24
N LEU A 12 -20.18 6.47 8.22
CA LEU A 12 -19.55 7.78 8.30
C LEU A 12 -20.43 8.76 7.52
N ASN A 13 -21.02 9.73 8.23
CA ASN A 13 -21.79 10.80 7.61
C ASN A 13 -20.87 11.99 7.36
N MET A 14 -20.78 12.41 6.11
CA MET A 14 -20.15 13.63 5.63
C MET A 14 -21.24 14.56 5.11
N ASP A 15 -20.95 15.86 4.98
CA ASP A 15 -21.94 16.92 4.75
C ASP A 15 -22.97 16.61 3.63
N ASP A 16 -22.52 16.01 2.52
CA ASP A 16 -23.38 15.62 1.39
C ASP A 16 -23.26 14.12 1.02
N THR A 17 -22.64 13.29 1.87
CA THR A 17 -22.36 11.88 1.52
C THR A 17 -22.32 11.00 2.75
N THR A 18 -23.05 9.88 2.70
CA THR A 18 -22.92 8.81 3.69
C THR A 18 -22.02 7.71 3.14
N VAL A 19 -20.87 7.48 3.78
CA VAL A 19 -19.99 6.36 3.49
C VAL A 19 -20.31 5.22 4.44
N ILE A 20 -20.53 4.02 3.92
CA ILE A 20 -20.80 2.84 4.72
C ILE A 20 -19.72 1.81 4.41
N SER A 21 -18.83 1.60 5.37
CA SER A 21 -17.87 0.49 5.31
C SER A 21 -18.55 -0.77 5.85
N ILE A 22 -18.42 -1.85 5.10
CA ILE A 22 -19.11 -3.11 5.35
C ILE A 22 -18.06 -4.19 5.47
N THR A 23 -17.99 -4.85 6.62
CA THR A 23 -17.07 -5.98 6.84
C THR A 23 -17.74 -7.35 6.62
N HIS A 24 -19.08 -7.41 6.52
CA HIS A 24 -19.87 -8.65 6.42
C HIS A 24 -21.07 -8.56 5.44
N ARG A 25 -21.77 -9.68 5.21
CA ARG A 25 -22.82 -9.78 4.17
C ARG A 25 -23.98 -8.81 4.41
N LEU A 26 -24.20 -7.87 3.48
CA LEU A 26 -25.43 -7.08 3.42
C LEU A 26 -26.60 -7.89 2.86
N ASN A 27 -27.81 -7.54 3.30
CA ASN A 27 -29.03 -7.99 2.63
C ASN A 27 -29.24 -7.22 1.31
N GLU A 28 -29.92 -7.85 0.36
CA GLU A 28 -30.10 -7.30 -1.00
C GLU A 28 -30.86 -5.96 -1.02
N GLU A 29 -31.81 -5.76 -0.10
CA GLU A 29 -32.63 -4.55 -0.07
C GLU A 29 -31.83 -3.30 0.35
N ARG A 30 -30.83 -3.47 1.21
CA ARG A 30 -29.94 -2.37 1.60
C ARG A 30 -28.99 -1.99 0.47
N LEU A 31 -28.45 -2.97 -0.25
CA LEU A 31 -27.50 -2.72 -1.35
C LEU A 31 -28.11 -1.93 -2.51
N LYS A 32 -29.40 -2.09 -2.79
CA LYS A 32 -30.12 -1.35 -3.85
C LYS A 32 -30.20 0.17 -3.61
N ARG A 33 -29.83 0.66 -2.43
CA ARG A 33 -29.88 2.08 -2.07
C ARG A 33 -28.60 2.84 -2.40
N TYR A 34 -27.55 2.15 -2.84
CA TYR A 34 -26.25 2.77 -3.10
C TYR A 34 -26.03 2.99 -4.59
N ASP A 35 -25.72 4.24 -4.96
CA ASP A 35 -25.41 4.64 -6.34
C ASP A 35 -23.95 4.35 -6.72
N LYS A 36 -23.06 4.22 -5.72
CA LYS A 36 -21.64 3.91 -5.90
C LYS A 36 -21.20 2.85 -4.89
N ILE A 37 -20.43 1.87 -5.37
CA ILE A 37 -19.87 0.80 -4.53
C ILE A 37 -18.35 0.78 -4.77
N PHE A 38 -17.59 1.11 -3.74
CA PHE A 38 -16.13 1.08 -3.78
C PHE A 38 -15.62 -0.27 -3.29
N VAL A 39 -14.74 -0.90 -4.05
CA VAL A 39 -14.13 -2.20 -3.73
C VAL A 39 -12.64 -2.15 -3.97
N PHE A 40 -11.85 -2.82 -3.13
CA PHE A 40 -10.39 -2.85 -3.27
C PHE A 40 -9.84 -4.27 -3.50
N ASN A 41 -10.63 -5.31 -3.18
CA ASN A 41 -10.25 -6.69 -3.43
C ASN A 41 -11.48 -7.55 -3.74
N GLU A 42 -11.68 -7.79 -5.03
CA GLU A 42 -12.77 -8.62 -5.55
C GLU A 42 -12.40 -10.09 -5.80
N ALA A 43 -11.24 -10.53 -5.31
CA ALA A 43 -10.86 -11.95 -5.33
C ALA A 43 -11.65 -12.73 -4.26
N PHE A 44 -12.08 -12.06 -3.19
CA PHE A 44 -12.89 -12.64 -2.13
C PHE A 44 -14.33 -12.91 -2.60
N VAL A 45 -14.84 -14.09 -2.22
CA VAL A 45 -16.20 -14.54 -2.56
C VAL A 45 -17.25 -13.57 -2.01
N GLU A 46 -17.00 -12.98 -0.85
CA GLU A 46 -17.86 -12.00 -0.20
C GLU A 46 -17.99 -10.72 -1.05
N THR A 47 -16.87 -10.19 -1.53
CA THR A 47 -16.85 -9.03 -2.42
C THR A 47 -17.56 -9.34 -3.73
N GLN A 48 -17.29 -10.52 -4.34
CA GLN A 48 -17.99 -10.94 -5.56
C GLN A 48 -19.48 -11.16 -5.33
N TYR A 49 -19.89 -11.60 -4.14
CA TYR A 49 -21.29 -11.72 -3.78
C TYR A 49 -21.97 -10.36 -3.81
N ILE A 50 -21.37 -9.35 -3.18
CA ILE A 50 -21.88 -7.97 -3.22
C ILE A 50 -21.96 -7.51 -4.69
N ILE A 51 -20.89 -7.62 -5.46
CA ILE A 51 -20.83 -7.12 -6.84
C ILE A 51 -21.83 -7.82 -7.78
N ASN A 52 -22.00 -9.15 -7.68
CA ASN A 52 -22.78 -9.95 -8.65
C ASN A 52 -24.24 -10.17 -8.25
N LYS A 53 -24.53 -10.29 -6.96
CA LYS A 53 -25.89 -10.59 -6.47
C LYS A 53 -26.74 -9.32 -6.41
N ASN A 54 -26.09 -8.17 -6.39
CA ASN A 54 -26.74 -6.93 -6.71
C ASN A 54 -27.32 -7.03 -8.13
N LYS A 55 -28.66 -7.00 -8.22
CA LYS A 55 -29.27 -6.10 -9.19
C LYS A 55 -28.90 -4.69 -8.75
N ILE A 56 -27.61 -4.36 -8.92
CA ILE A 56 -27.16 -2.99 -9.02
C ILE A 56 -28.19 -2.38 -9.96
N SER A 57 -28.87 -1.32 -9.55
CA SER A 57 -29.70 -0.62 -10.52
C SER A 57 -28.82 -0.41 -11.76
N ASP A 58 -29.36 -0.43 -12.98
CA ASP A 58 -28.53 -0.20 -14.16
C ASP A 58 -27.73 1.12 -14.05
N ASP A 59 -28.13 1.99 -13.12
CA ASP A 59 -27.53 3.26 -12.75
C ASP A 59 -26.40 3.19 -11.69
N SER A 60 -26.28 2.15 -10.85
CA SER A 60 -25.21 2.15 -9.83
C SER A 60 -23.83 1.74 -10.37
N LYS A 61 -22.78 2.40 -9.89
CA LYS A 61 -21.40 2.28 -10.40
C LYS A 61 -20.51 1.52 -9.41
N VAL A 62 -19.97 0.37 -9.83
CA VAL A 62 -18.91 -0.33 -9.09
C VAL A 62 -17.56 0.28 -9.46
N ILE A 63 -16.83 0.73 -8.46
CA ILE A 63 -15.56 1.45 -8.59
C ILE A 63 -14.50 0.65 -7.85
N TYR A 64 -13.47 0.22 -8.56
CA TYR A 64 -12.28 -0.34 -7.93
C TYR A 64 -11.44 0.80 -7.35
N VAL A 65 -10.95 0.63 -6.12
CA VAL A 65 -9.97 1.51 -5.49
C VAL A 65 -8.71 0.71 -5.29
N GLU A 66 -7.57 1.26 -5.72
CA GLU A 66 -6.26 0.64 -5.57
C GLU A 66 -6.00 0.10 -4.16
N ASP A 67 -5.57 -1.18 -4.09
CA ASP A 67 -5.01 -1.81 -2.90
C ASP A 67 -3.49 -2.02 -3.05
N GLY A 68 -2.74 -0.95 -2.79
CA GLY A 68 -1.27 -0.95 -2.81
C GLY A 68 -0.66 -1.36 -4.16
N ALA A 69 0.54 -1.96 -4.09
CA ALA A 69 1.35 -2.22 -5.29
C ALA A 69 0.75 -3.24 -6.27
N ASN A 70 -0.31 -3.96 -5.91
CA ASN A 70 -0.94 -4.94 -6.80
C ASN A 70 -1.52 -4.29 -8.09
N ALA A 71 -1.85 -2.99 -8.06
CA ALA A 71 -2.28 -2.26 -9.25
C ALA A 71 -1.15 -2.02 -10.26
N TYR A 72 0.11 -2.09 -9.82
CA TYR A 72 1.29 -1.74 -10.62
C TYR A 72 2.20 -2.94 -10.90
N MET A 73 2.03 -4.03 -10.15
CA MET A 73 2.83 -5.23 -10.31
C MET A 73 2.10 -6.26 -11.18
N SER A 74 2.82 -6.80 -12.17
CA SER A 74 2.45 -8.09 -12.76
C SER A 74 3.01 -9.18 -11.86
N LEU A 75 2.13 -9.96 -11.23
CA LEU A 75 2.51 -11.07 -10.35
C LEU A 75 2.86 -12.36 -11.13
N GLY A 76 3.09 -12.24 -12.44
CA GLY A 76 3.25 -13.37 -13.36
C GLY A 76 1.93 -14.09 -13.63
N PHE A 77 1.90 -14.88 -14.71
CA PHE A 77 0.76 -15.74 -15.02
C PHE A 77 0.60 -16.79 -13.91
N LYS A 78 -0.31 -16.58 -12.97
CA LYS A 78 -0.88 -17.69 -12.21
C LYS A 78 -1.96 -18.35 -13.06
N GLU A 79 -1.97 -19.68 -13.05
CA GLU A 79 -3.02 -20.44 -13.71
C GLU A 79 -4.37 -20.02 -13.13
N LYS A 80 -5.26 -19.58 -14.01
CA LYS A 80 -6.67 -19.37 -13.67
C LYS A 80 -7.23 -20.67 -13.09
N GLU A 81 -8.14 -20.53 -12.14
CA GLU A 81 -8.90 -21.64 -11.61
C GLU A 81 -9.56 -22.41 -12.76
N SER A 82 -9.61 -23.74 -12.62
CA SER A 82 -10.32 -24.56 -13.60
C SER A 82 -11.77 -24.10 -13.74
N GLN A 83 -12.32 -24.13 -14.96
CA GLN A 83 -13.70 -23.74 -15.22
C GLN A 83 -14.71 -24.55 -14.39
N LEU A 84 -14.36 -25.78 -13.99
CA LEU A 84 -15.18 -26.61 -13.12
C LEU A 84 -15.30 -25.99 -11.71
N ILE A 85 -14.19 -25.54 -11.13
CA ILE A 85 -14.17 -24.88 -9.81
C ILE A 85 -15.01 -23.60 -9.85
N VAL A 86 -14.85 -22.77 -10.89
CA VAL A 86 -15.64 -21.55 -11.08
C VAL A 86 -17.14 -21.85 -11.15
N LYS A 87 -17.54 -22.90 -11.87
CA LYS A 87 -18.95 -23.34 -11.95
C LYS A 87 -19.47 -23.85 -10.60
N ILE A 88 -18.67 -24.63 -9.87
CA ILE A 88 -19.04 -25.11 -8.53
C ILE A 88 -19.22 -23.94 -7.57
N LYS A 89 -18.27 -23.00 -7.54
CA LYS A 89 -18.38 -21.77 -6.73
C LYS A 89 -19.64 -20.99 -7.10
N SER A 90 -19.90 -20.80 -8.39
CA SER A 90 -21.11 -20.12 -8.87
C SER A 90 -22.39 -20.82 -8.40
N LEU A 91 -22.43 -22.15 -8.46
CA LEU A 91 -23.58 -22.95 -8.00
C LEU A 91 -23.80 -22.84 -6.49
N ILE A 92 -22.74 -23.00 -5.69
CA ILE A 92 -22.81 -22.97 -4.22
C ILE A 92 -23.22 -21.58 -3.72
N THR A 93 -22.67 -20.54 -4.33
CA THR A 93 -22.89 -19.15 -3.90
C THR A 93 -24.15 -18.53 -4.50
N GLY A 94 -24.67 -19.11 -5.58
CA GLY A 94 -25.80 -18.56 -6.34
C GLY A 94 -25.46 -17.27 -7.10
N ILE A 95 -24.19 -16.97 -7.32
CA ILE A 95 -23.72 -15.81 -8.11
C ILE A 95 -22.98 -16.25 -9.36
N LYS A 96 -22.87 -15.36 -10.34
CA LYS A 96 -21.96 -15.54 -11.48
C LYS A 96 -20.52 -15.21 -11.03
N TYR A 97 -19.86 -16.16 -10.40
CA TYR A 97 -18.48 -16.01 -9.92
C TYR A 97 -17.53 -15.80 -11.11
N GLU A 98 -16.60 -14.86 -10.98
CA GLU A 98 -15.58 -14.54 -11.97
C GLU A 98 -14.21 -14.76 -11.33
N ASP A 99 -13.41 -15.68 -11.88
CA ASP A 99 -12.04 -15.84 -11.41
C ASP A 99 -11.17 -14.68 -11.91
N ILE A 100 -10.93 -13.72 -11.02
CA ILE A 100 -10.00 -12.61 -11.22
C ILE A 100 -8.60 -12.92 -10.68
N SER A 101 -8.39 -14.12 -10.14
CA SER A 101 -7.13 -14.58 -9.57
C SER A 101 -6.50 -13.54 -8.63
N PHE A 102 -5.35 -12.95 -8.99
CA PHE A 102 -4.72 -11.85 -8.24
C PHE A 102 -4.80 -10.50 -8.98
N GLU A 103 -5.52 -10.45 -10.10
CA GLU A 103 -5.70 -9.27 -10.94
C GLU A 103 -6.87 -8.41 -10.42
N CYS A 104 -6.76 -7.93 -9.19
CA CYS A 104 -7.75 -7.02 -8.60
C CYS A 104 -7.94 -5.78 -9.51
N GLY A 105 -9.19 -5.33 -9.62
CA GLY A 105 -9.62 -4.27 -10.54
C GLY A 105 -10.08 -4.75 -11.92
N THR A 106 -10.07 -6.05 -12.23
CA THR A 106 -10.38 -6.57 -13.59
C THR A 106 -11.81 -7.08 -13.75
N HIS A 107 -12.52 -7.38 -12.66
CA HIS A 107 -13.88 -7.95 -12.73
C HIS A 107 -14.81 -7.19 -13.70
N SER A 108 -15.55 -7.92 -14.52
CA SER A 108 -16.47 -7.38 -15.55
C SER A 108 -17.51 -6.37 -15.07
N LYS A 109 -17.86 -6.37 -13.77
CA LYS A 109 -18.84 -5.44 -13.18
C LYS A 109 -18.24 -4.10 -12.77
N ILE A 110 -16.92 -4.02 -12.60
CA ILE A 110 -16.22 -2.77 -12.34
C ILE A 110 -16.38 -1.87 -13.57
N LYS A 111 -16.77 -0.61 -13.34
CA LYS A 111 -16.97 0.40 -14.40
C LYS A 111 -15.89 1.46 -14.42
N GLN A 112 -15.22 1.65 -13.28
CA GLN A 112 -14.22 2.68 -13.09
C GLN A 112 -13.18 2.22 -12.07
N ARG A 113 -11.96 2.77 -12.18
CA ARG A 113 -10.84 2.51 -11.28
C ARG A 113 -10.36 3.83 -10.70
N MET A 114 -10.09 3.87 -9.41
CA MET A 114 -9.42 4.96 -8.73
C MET A 114 -8.04 4.47 -8.29
N VAL A 115 -6.99 5.11 -8.80
CA VAL A 115 -5.60 4.71 -8.57
C VAL A 115 -4.72 5.93 -8.37
N THR A 116 -3.64 5.77 -7.62
CA THR A 116 -2.68 6.82 -7.28
C THR A 116 -1.81 7.20 -8.47
N TRP A 117 -1.43 6.21 -9.30
CA TRP A 117 -0.52 6.41 -10.43
C TRP A 117 -1.04 5.78 -11.74
N PRO A 118 -1.93 6.47 -12.47
CA PRO A 118 -2.49 5.96 -13.73
C PRO A 118 -1.44 5.55 -14.77
N GLN A 119 -0.31 6.26 -14.83
CA GLN A 119 0.71 6.12 -15.87
C GLN A 119 1.63 4.89 -15.73
N ILE A 120 1.61 4.21 -14.57
CA ILE A 120 2.38 2.98 -14.32
C ILE A 120 1.49 1.77 -14.03
N LEU A 121 0.18 1.87 -14.33
CA LEU A 121 -0.73 0.75 -14.16
C LEU A 121 -0.29 -0.47 -14.97
N LYS A 122 -0.54 -1.65 -14.40
CA LYS A 122 -0.37 -2.90 -15.12
C LYS A 122 -1.32 -2.97 -16.32
N LYS A 123 -0.85 -3.64 -17.36
CA LYS A 123 -1.48 -3.73 -18.68
C LYS A 123 -2.95 -4.17 -18.61
N GLU A 124 -3.25 -5.14 -17.75
CA GLU A 124 -4.58 -5.73 -17.56
C GLU A 124 -5.62 -4.70 -17.08
N LEU A 125 -5.19 -3.63 -16.41
CA LEU A 125 -6.07 -2.55 -15.93
C LEU A 125 -6.23 -1.41 -16.93
N VAL A 126 -5.50 -1.42 -18.04
CA VAL A 126 -5.54 -0.37 -19.06
C VAL A 126 -6.21 -0.86 -20.34
N GLU A 127 -6.00 -2.13 -20.71
CA GLU A 127 -6.44 -2.67 -22.01
C GLU A 127 -7.96 -2.82 -22.17
N ASP A 128 -8.71 -2.97 -21.08
CA ASP A 128 -10.16 -3.14 -21.15
C ASP A 128 -10.93 -1.81 -21.32
N GLY A 129 -10.22 -0.68 -21.37
CA GLY A 129 -10.77 0.64 -21.67
C GLY A 129 -11.71 1.22 -20.61
N LYS A 130 -11.77 0.65 -19.41
CA LYS A 130 -12.56 1.26 -18.32
C LYS A 130 -11.95 2.59 -17.88
N GLU A 131 -12.81 3.46 -17.38
CA GLU A 131 -12.41 4.79 -16.90
C GLU A 131 -11.43 4.67 -15.72
N ILE A 132 -10.31 5.39 -15.81
CA ILE A 132 -9.30 5.48 -14.75
C ILE A 132 -9.33 6.91 -14.21
N ILE A 133 -9.55 7.03 -12.91
CA ILE A 133 -9.47 8.26 -12.14
C ILE A 133 -8.21 8.22 -11.28
N GLU A 134 -7.49 9.34 -11.30
CA GLU A 134 -6.36 9.56 -10.42
C GLU A 134 -6.82 9.91 -8.99
N ILE A 135 -6.21 9.30 -7.99
CA ILE A 135 -6.32 9.71 -6.60
C ILE A 135 -5.29 10.80 -6.37
N GLU A 136 -5.77 12.04 -6.29
CA GLU A 136 -4.89 13.19 -6.10
C GLU A 136 -4.20 13.19 -4.73
N SER A 137 -3.00 13.77 -4.68
CA SER A 137 -2.21 13.84 -3.45
C SER A 137 -2.96 14.54 -2.31
N GLU A 138 -3.73 15.57 -2.63
CA GLU A 138 -4.58 16.30 -1.67
C GLU A 138 -5.63 15.38 -1.01
N ILE A 139 -6.23 14.45 -1.76
CA ILE A 139 -7.22 13.51 -1.23
C ILE A 139 -6.54 12.58 -0.21
N ILE A 140 -5.37 12.05 -0.55
CA ILE A 140 -4.58 11.16 0.32
C ILE A 140 -4.16 11.93 1.58
N HIS A 141 -3.60 13.13 1.42
CA HIS A 141 -3.15 14.00 2.51
C HIS A 141 -4.29 14.31 3.49
N ASN A 142 -5.45 14.73 2.97
CA ASN A 142 -6.61 15.07 3.79
C ASN A 142 -7.16 13.83 4.53
N GLY A 143 -7.24 12.68 3.85
CA GLY A 143 -7.65 11.42 4.47
C GLY A 143 -6.73 11.01 5.62
N LEU A 144 -5.41 11.07 5.42
CA LEU A 144 -4.43 10.78 6.46
C LEU A 144 -4.53 11.76 7.63
N THR A 145 -4.65 13.06 7.33
CA THR A 145 -4.76 14.11 8.34
C THR A 145 -5.98 13.91 9.22
N VAL A 146 -7.15 13.62 8.64
CA VAL A 146 -8.39 13.41 9.40
C VAL A 146 -8.30 12.15 10.26
N LEU A 147 -7.83 11.03 9.70
CA LEU A 147 -7.85 9.74 10.39
C LEU A 147 -6.74 9.60 11.45
N TYR A 148 -5.58 10.23 11.22
CA TYR A 148 -4.38 10.05 12.03
C TYR A 148 -3.89 11.33 12.70
N LYS A 149 -4.73 12.38 12.77
CA LYS A 149 -4.41 13.69 13.37
C LYS A 149 -3.63 13.59 14.68
N LYS A 150 -4.11 12.77 15.62
CA LYS A 150 -3.49 12.60 16.94
C LYS A 150 -2.04 12.09 16.89
N PHE A 151 -1.67 11.36 15.84
CA PHE A 151 -0.31 10.86 15.65
C PHE A 151 0.55 11.87 14.91
N ILE A 152 -0.03 12.60 13.95
CA ILE A 152 0.63 13.67 13.20
C ILE A 152 1.01 14.83 14.14
N ASP A 153 0.06 15.29 14.96
CA ASP A 153 0.25 16.42 15.89
C ASP A 153 1.37 16.18 16.92
N ASN A 154 1.76 14.92 17.14
CA ASN A 154 2.82 14.53 18.07
C ASN A 154 4.22 14.50 17.42
N ILE A 155 4.36 14.86 16.15
CA ILE A 155 5.63 14.83 15.42
C ILE A 155 5.96 16.26 14.99
N ASP A 156 7.13 16.77 15.40
CA ASP A 156 7.55 18.13 15.06
C ASP A 156 7.74 18.28 13.54
N GLU A 157 6.88 19.04 12.86
CA GLU A 157 6.92 19.24 11.40
C GLU A 157 8.07 20.10 10.90
N LYS A 158 8.84 20.75 11.79
CA LYS A 158 9.86 21.74 11.42
C LYS A 158 11.28 21.20 11.24
N GLU A 159 11.48 19.90 11.45
CA GLU A 159 12.79 19.26 11.34
C GLU A 159 12.79 18.22 10.22
N ASP A 160 13.94 18.05 9.57
CA ASP A 160 14.15 16.99 8.57
C ASP A 160 13.91 15.62 9.23
N LYS A 161 13.01 14.84 8.63
CA LYS A 161 12.59 13.53 9.18
C LYS A 161 13.08 12.43 8.28
N ILE A 162 13.72 11.42 8.86
CA ILE A 162 14.10 10.24 8.10
C ILE A 162 13.36 9.06 8.69
N LEU A 163 12.42 8.52 7.93
CA LEU A 163 11.66 7.34 8.29
C LEU A 163 12.27 6.12 7.61
N ILE A 164 12.82 5.21 8.39
CA ILE A 164 13.30 3.92 7.93
C ILE A 164 12.19 2.90 8.15
N LEU A 165 11.66 2.33 7.07
CA LEU A 165 10.70 1.24 7.11
C LEU A 165 11.45 -0.08 7.06
N LEU A 166 11.26 -0.89 8.10
CA LEU A 166 11.93 -2.17 8.21
C LEU A 166 11.13 -3.26 7.50
N GLU A 167 11.81 -4.02 6.66
CA GLU A 167 11.23 -5.21 6.03
C GLU A 167 10.87 -6.26 7.10
N HIS A 168 9.86 -7.07 6.80
CA HIS A 168 9.51 -8.20 7.66
C HIS A 168 10.67 -9.19 7.72
N LYS A 169 10.97 -9.82 8.86
CA LYS A 169 12.05 -10.82 8.90
C LYS A 169 11.90 -11.95 7.87
N GLU A 170 10.67 -12.40 7.63
CA GLU A 170 10.40 -13.44 6.61
C GLU A 170 10.75 -12.99 5.18
N PHE A 171 10.89 -11.68 4.92
CA PHE A 171 11.38 -11.18 3.64
C PHE A 171 12.71 -11.84 3.25
N PHE A 172 13.63 -11.98 4.21
CA PHE A 172 14.95 -12.58 3.98
C PHE A 172 14.89 -14.10 3.79
N ASP A 173 13.79 -14.74 4.21
CA ASP A 173 13.55 -16.16 3.97
C ASP A 173 12.84 -16.40 2.62
N MET A 174 11.99 -15.46 2.19
CA MET A 174 11.20 -15.55 0.95
C MET A 174 12.00 -15.20 -0.31
N TYR A 175 12.94 -14.26 -0.21
CA TYR A 175 13.73 -13.79 -1.34
C TYR A 175 15.18 -14.28 -1.19
N LYS A 176 15.60 -15.18 -2.09
CA LYS A 176 16.92 -15.84 -2.00
C LYS A 176 18.09 -14.86 -2.10
N GLU A 177 17.86 -13.73 -2.74
CA GLU A 177 18.83 -12.68 -3.00
C GLU A 177 18.95 -11.71 -1.82
N ALA A 178 17.95 -11.67 -0.93
CA ALA A 178 17.91 -10.77 0.20
C ALA A 178 18.82 -11.26 1.35
N ASP A 179 20.03 -10.69 1.43
CA ASP A 179 20.96 -11.00 2.51
C ASP A 179 20.70 -10.14 3.76
N LEU A 180 20.20 -10.78 4.83
CA LEU A 180 19.93 -10.12 6.11
C LEU A 180 21.15 -9.39 6.70
N LYS A 181 22.36 -9.92 6.52
CA LYS A 181 23.58 -9.28 7.01
C LYS A 181 23.88 -8.01 6.21
N VAL A 182 23.75 -8.07 4.88
CA VAL A 182 23.91 -6.88 4.03
C VAL A 182 22.89 -5.81 4.40
N TYR A 183 21.65 -6.21 4.69
CA TYR A 183 20.60 -5.31 5.16
C TYR A 183 20.96 -4.64 6.49
N ILE A 184 21.34 -5.43 7.50
CA ILE A 184 21.80 -4.95 8.81
C ILE A 184 22.94 -3.94 8.65
N ASP A 185 23.97 -4.28 7.88
CA ASP A 185 25.13 -3.42 7.65
C ASP A 185 24.73 -2.11 6.95
N THR A 186 23.71 -2.16 6.08
CA THR A 186 23.18 -0.98 5.38
C THR A 186 22.37 -0.08 6.31
N ILE A 187 21.54 -0.65 7.17
CA ILE A 187 20.82 0.12 8.20
C ILE A 187 21.81 0.78 9.18
N GLN A 188 22.84 0.06 9.63
CA GLN A 188 23.90 0.64 10.46
C GLN A 188 24.59 1.81 9.78
N LEU A 189 24.96 1.65 8.50
CA LEU A 189 25.55 2.73 7.71
C LEU A 189 24.65 3.96 7.68
N ILE A 190 23.35 3.78 7.41
CA ILE A 190 22.38 4.87 7.39
C ILE A 190 22.38 5.58 8.74
N LEU A 191 22.18 4.85 9.83
CA LEU A 191 22.11 5.42 11.17
C LEU A 191 23.37 6.19 11.58
N SER A 192 24.57 5.65 11.29
CA SER A 192 25.84 6.33 11.59
C SER A 192 26.05 7.61 10.78
N ASN A 193 25.47 7.74 9.58
CA ASN A 193 25.54 8.99 8.82
C ASN A 193 24.51 10.03 9.28
N LEU A 194 23.59 9.64 10.16
CA LEU A 194 22.45 10.45 10.56
C LEU A 194 22.45 10.78 12.06
N GLU A 195 23.59 10.66 12.74
CA GLU A 195 23.68 10.84 14.21
C GLU A 195 23.14 12.19 14.72
N SER A 196 23.16 13.23 13.89
CA SER A 196 22.62 14.57 14.21
C SER A 196 21.19 14.80 13.72
N ALA A 197 20.57 13.85 13.01
CA ALA A 197 19.21 13.94 12.51
C ALA A 197 18.23 13.14 13.38
N ASN A 198 16.95 13.51 13.34
CA ASN A 198 15.89 12.73 13.99
C ASN A 198 15.47 11.57 13.09
N VAL A 199 15.86 10.36 13.50
CA VAL A 199 15.56 9.14 12.75
C VAL A 199 14.39 8.41 13.38
N TYR A 200 13.38 8.18 12.56
CA TYR A 200 12.21 7.40 12.91
C TYR A 200 12.35 6.00 12.31
N VAL A 201 12.07 4.99 13.11
CA VAL A 201 12.14 3.58 12.68
C VAL A 201 10.78 2.95 12.85
N LYS A 202 10.33 2.25 11.82
CA LYS A 202 9.04 1.57 11.83
C LYS A 202 9.16 0.13 11.37
N TYR A 203 8.84 -0.80 12.27
CA TYR A 203 8.61 -2.20 11.93
C TYR A 203 7.29 -2.37 11.16
N HIS A 204 7.27 -3.39 10.29
CA HIS A 204 6.04 -3.81 9.62
C HIS A 204 4.98 -4.23 10.68
N PRO A 205 3.69 -3.90 10.50
CA PRO A 205 2.66 -4.14 11.53
C PRO A 205 2.50 -5.61 11.98
N ARG A 206 2.92 -6.55 11.13
CA ARG A 206 2.85 -8.01 11.38
C ARG A 206 4.17 -8.64 11.81
N ASP A 207 5.26 -7.87 11.86
CA ASP A 207 6.56 -8.38 12.32
C ASP A 207 6.65 -8.29 13.85
N GLU A 208 6.92 -9.42 14.50
CA GLU A 208 7.14 -9.51 15.95
C GLU A 208 8.56 -10.01 16.28
N SER A 209 9.46 -10.04 15.30
CA SER A 209 10.78 -10.67 15.45
C SER A 209 11.84 -9.77 16.09
N ASP A 210 11.63 -8.46 16.10
CA ASP A 210 12.50 -7.47 16.76
C ASP A 210 14.00 -7.59 16.38
N TYR A 211 14.29 -8.12 15.19
CA TYR A 211 15.61 -8.64 14.80
C TYR A 211 16.74 -7.59 14.68
N LEU A 212 16.41 -6.30 14.75
CA LEU A 212 17.36 -5.18 14.70
C LEU A 212 17.49 -4.43 16.03
N ASN A 213 16.74 -4.80 17.07
CA ASN A 213 16.73 -4.07 18.34
C ASN A 213 18.11 -3.96 18.98
N ASP A 214 18.97 -4.97 18.82
CA ASP A 214 20.34 -4.92 19.35
C ASP A 214 21.22 -3.87 18.64
N ILE A 215 20.94 -3.59 17.37
CA ILE A 215 21.66 -2.56 16.62
C ILE A 215 21.21 -1.18 17.08
N PHE A 216 19.90 -0.98 17.23
CA PHE A 216 19.32 0.31 17.61
C PHE A 216 19.74 0.78 19.00
N LYS A 217 20.08 -0.13 19.92
CA LYS A 217 20.66 0.21 21.24
C LYS A 217 21.94 1.04 21.17
N ASN A 218 22.66 1.01 20.03
CA ASN A 218 23.91 1.74 19.85
C ASN A 218 23.70 3.19 19.39
N PHE A 219 22.47 3.60 19.09
CA PHE A 219 22.14 4.92 18.55
C PHE A 219 21.17 5.65 19.48
N LYS A 220 21.40 6.94 19.71
CA LYS A 220 20.62 7.75 20.67
C LYS A 220 19.47 8.55 20.04
N ASN A 221 19.49 8.71 18.73
CA ASN A 221 18.60 9.57 17.95
C ASN A 221 17.48 8.79 17.23
N ILE A 222 17.14 7.59 17.73
CA ILE A 222 16.12 6.72 17.15
C ILE A 222 14.81 6.84 17.93
N THR A 223 13.72 7.11 17.21
CA THR A 223 12.36 7.04 17.73
C THR A 223 11.59 5.93 17.01
N PHE A 224 11.03 4.98 17.77
CA PHE A 224 10.20 3.92 17.20
C PHE A 224 8.77 4.39 16.96
N MET A 225 8.28 4.19 15.75
CA MET A 225 6.94 4.59 15.35
C MET A 225 5.92 3.51 15.71
N ASN A 226 4.70 3.94 16.00
CA ASN A 226 3.61 3.01 16.30
C ASN A 226 3.36 2.08 15.10
N LYS A 227 3.43 0.76 15.34
CA LYS A 227 3.24 -0.26 14.31
C LYS A 227 1.84 -0.23 13.67
N ASN A 228 0.82 0.17 14.41
CA ASN A 228 -0.58 0.18 13.97
C ASN A 228 -0.99 1.43 13.18
N VAL A 229 -0.10 2.41 13.03
CA VAL A 229 -0.34 3.61 12.23
C VAL A 229 0.34 3.41 10.87
N PRO A 230 -0.33 3.72 9.74
CA PRO A 230 0.30 3.63 8.42
C PRO A 230 1.50 4.56 8.33
N ALA A 231 2.51 4.14 7.57
CA ALA A 231 3.78 4.87 7.53
C ALA A 231 3.62 6.24 6.85
N GLU A 232 2.70 6.31 5.89
CA GLU A 232 2.30 7.50 5.15
C GLU A 232 1.83 8.63 6.07
N ALA A 233 1.20 8.32 7.21
CA ALA A 233 0.75 9.32 8.17
C ALA A 233 1.93 10.08 8.82
N TYR A 234 3.15 9.55 8.73
CA TYR A 234 4.35 10.18 9.26
C TYR A 234 5.14 10.96 8.20
N CYS A 235 4.67 10.95 6.95
CA CYS A 235 5.37 11.48 5.78
C CYS A 235 4.48 12.47 5.03
N LEU A 236 4.07 13.54 5.72
CA LEU A 236 3.25 14.62 5.14
C LEU A 236 4.03 15.91 4.87
N SER A 237 5.23 16.07 5.45
CA SER A 237 6.07 17.25 5.25
C SER A 237 7.07 17.05 4.11
N GLU A 238 7.31 18.09 3.31
CA GLU A 238 8.31 18.10 2.23
C GLU A 238 9.75 17.80 2.69
N GLN A 239 10.01 17.95 3.99
CA GLN A 239 11.29 17.67 4.65
C GLN A 239 11.40 16.21 5.12
N SER A 240 10.44 15.35 4.77
CA SER A 240 10.44 13.93 5.16
C SER A 240 11.08 13.08 4.07
N TYR A 241 12.00 12.20 4.46
CA TYR A 241 12.60 11.17 3.62
C TYR A 241 12.16 9.79 4.12
N VAL A 242 11.93 8.87 3.18
CA VAL A 242 11.54 7.50 3.50
C VAL A 242 12.51 6.53 2.85
N ILE A 243 13.04 5.60 3.65
CA ILE A 243 14.01 4.60 3.22
C ILE A 243 13.42 3.20 3.45
N SER A 244 13.44 2.35 2.43
CA SER A 244 12.96 0.95 2.46
C SER A 244 13.59 0.14 1.32
N VAL A 245 13.37 -1.18 1.27
CA VAL A 245 13.74 -2.01 0.10
C VAL A 245 12.60 -1.98 -0.93
N PHE A 246 11.41 -2.45 -0.56
CA PHE A 246 10.26 -2.57 -1.49
C PHE A 246 8.92 -2.15 -0.88
N SER A 247 8.92 -1.31 0.16
CA SER A 247 7.67 -0.81 0.73
C SER A 247 6.84 -0.03 -0.29
N THR A 248 5.53 -0.32 -0.34
CA THR A 248 4.56 0.41 -1.15
C THR A 248 4.41 1.86 -0.71
N THR A 249 4.77 2.19 0.53
CA THR A 249 4.83 3.57 1.03
C THR A 249 5.73 4.44 0.16
N LEU A 250 6.78 3.90 -0.48
CA LEU A 250 7.64 4.67 -1.37
C LEU A 250 6.85 5.24 -2.56
N LEU A 251 5.87 4.50 -3.10
CA LEU A 251 4.97 5.00 -4.15
C LEU A 251 4.07 6.12 -3.64
N THR A 252 3.53 5.97 -2.43
CA THR A 252 2.64 6.96 -1.84
C THR A 252 3.37 8.25 -1.48
N VAL A 253 4.59 8.15 -0.92
CA VAL A 253 5.45 9.30 -0.58
C VAL A 253 5.88 10.04 -1.84
N ALA A 254 6.20 9.31 -2.91
CA ALA A 254 6.52 9.93 -4.19
C ALA A 254 5.36 10.78 -4.73
N LYS A 255 4.10 10.41 -4.44
CA LYS A 255 2.89 11.15 -4.83
C LYS A 255 2.59 12.30 -3.87
N LEU A 256 2.70 12.05 -2.56
CA LEU A 256 2.35 12.99 -1.49
C LEU A 256 3.32 14.16 -1.41
N ILE A 257 4.62 13.88 -1.52
CA ILE A 257 5.69 14.85 -1.29
C ILE A 257 6.49 15.05 -2.58
N SER A 258 7.32 14.06 -2.92
CA SER A 258 8.24 14.14 -4.05
C SER A 258 8.93 12.78 -4.23
N PRO A 259 9.13 12.31 -5.49
CA PRO A 259 9.86 11.06 -5.73
C PRO A 259 11.28 11.03 -5.15
N LYS A 260 11.95 12.18 -5.07
CA LYS A 260 13.32 12.26 -4.54
C LYS A 260 13.41 11.97 -3.05
N ASN A 261 12.30 12.13 -2.34
CA ASN A 261 12.19 11.89 -0.90
C ASN A 261 11.95 10.41 -0.58
N ALA A 262 11.59 9.60 -1.57
CA ALA A 262 11.50 8.15 -1.46
C ALA A 262 12.83 7.53 -1.92
N ILE A 263 13.43 6.69 -1.06
CA ILE A 263 14.71 6.02 -1.30
C ILE A 263 14.51 4.50 -1.18
N SER A 264 14.76 3.79 -2.28
CA SER A 264 14.77 2.33 -2.31
C SER A 264 16.21 1.81 -2.25
N ILE A 265 16.58 1.09 -1.21
CA ILE A 265 17.91 0.45 -1.10
C ILE A 265 18.01 -0.90 -1.83
N SER A 266 17.09 -1.18 -2.76
CA SER A 266 16.99 -2.44 -3.49
C SER A 266 18.29 -2.88 -4.19
N ASP A 267 19.06 -1.94 -4.73
CA ASP A 267 20.29 -2.26 -5.49
C ASP A 267 21.43 -2.66 -4.57
N ILE A 268 21.57 -1.98 -3.43
CA ILE A 268 22.53 -2.35 -2.38
C ILE A 268 22.25 -3.76 -1.86
N MET A 269 20.97 -4.12 -1.82
CA MET A 269 20.48 -5.44 -1.42
C MET A 269 20.61 -6.50 -2.52
N ASN A 270 21.15 -6.16 -3.70
CA ASN A 270 21.21 -7.02 -4.89
C ASN A 270 19.86 -7.64 -5.27
N MET A 271 18.75 -6.94 -4.99
CA MET A 271 17.43 -7.43 -5.34
C MET A 271 17.28 -7.47 -6.86
N GLU A 272 16.79 -8.59 -7.40
CA GLU A 272 16.53 -8.70 -8.84
C GLU A 272 15.56 -7.62 -9.32
N LEU A 273 15.72 -7.25 -10.60
CA LEU A 273 14.79 -6.35 -11.26
C LEU A 273 13.40 -7.00 -11.30
N ASN A 274 12.46 -6.39 -10.59
CA ASN A 274 11.05 -6.74 -10.64
C ASN A 274 10.21 -5.54 -11.10
N THR A 275 8.94 -5.78 -11.46
CA THR A 275 8.00 -4.76 -11.93
C THR A 275 7.89 -3.57 -10.96
N LEU A 276 7.99 -3.82 -9.64
CA LEU A 276 7.90 -2.77 -8.63
C LEU A 276 9.11 -1.84 -8.69
N ARG A 277 10.33 -2.40 -8.77
CA ARG A 277 11.57 -1.64 -8.96
C ARG A 277 11.55 -0.85 -10.27
N GLU A 278 11.07 -1.44 -11.36
CA GLU A 278 10.91 -0.72 -12.63
C GLU A 278 9.98 0.48 -12.49
N ASN A 279 8.88 0.33 -11.75
CA ASN A 279 7.96 1.42 -11.48
C ASN A 279 8.59 2.50 -10.59
N PHE A 280 9.41 2.14 -9.61
CA PHE A 280 10.20 3.11 -8.84
C PHE A 280 11.08 3.97 -9.75
N VAL A 281 11.80 3.35 -10.68
CA VAL A 281 12.62 4.06 -11.67
C VAL A 281 11.77 4.99 -12.54
N LYS A 282 10.63 4.51 -13.06
CA LYS A 282 9.72 5.32 -13.89
C LYS A 282 9.19 6.55 -13.17
N LEU A 283 8.94 6.43 -11.86
CA LEU A 283 8.46 7.54 -11.03
C LEU A 283 9.58 8.48 -10.57
N GLY A 284 10.85 8.12 -10.78
CA GLY A 284 11.99 8.91 -10.31
C GLY A 284 12.26 8.77 -8.81
N ILE A 285 11.85 7.65 -8.21
CA ILE A 285 12.23 7.28 -6.84
C ILE A 285 13.74 7.05 -6.81
N THR A 286 14.41 7.52 -5.76
CA THR A 286 15.87 7.44 -5.64
C THR A 286 16.28 5.99 -5.34
N ILE A 287 17.19 5.43 -6.15
CA ILE A 287 17.73 4.08 -5.96
C ILE A 287 19.27 4.17 -5.97
N PRO A 288 19.93 4.25 -4.81
CA PRO A 288 21.39 4.25 -4.74
C PRO A 288 21.98 2.97 -5.31
N ALA A 289 22.97 3.09 -6.19
CA ALA A 289 23.61 1.92 -6.81
C ALA A 289 24.42 1.08 -5.81
N ASP A 290 25.00 1.74 -4.80
CA ASP A 290 25.82 1.12 -3.76
C ASP A 290 25.80 1.92 -2.45
N LYS A 291 26.53 1.45 -1.44
CA LYS A 291 26.62 2.08 -0.12
C LYS A 291 27.26 3.48 -0.16
N GLU A 292 28.16 3.74 -1.09
CA GLU A 292 28.83 5.04 -1.23
C GLU A 292 27.89 6.06 -1.90
N ASP A 293 27.14 5.63 -2.91
CA ASP A 293 26.09 6.46 -3.52
C ASP A 293 25.00 6.82 -2.49
N LEU A 294 24.55 5.85 -1.68
CA LEU A 294 23.63 6.11 -0.57
C LEU A 294 24.18 7.15 0.40
N ARG A 295 25.45 7.04 0.83
CA ARG A 295 26.09 8.02 1.70
C ARG A 295 26.07 9.42 1.07
N ASN A 296 26.41 9.52 -0.21
CA ASN A 296 26.39 10.79 -0.93
C ASN A 296 24.99 11.39 -1.04
N ILE A 297 23.96 10.56 -1.26
CA ILE A 297 22.56 10.99 -1.28
C ILE A 297 22.13 11.51 0.08
N LEU A 298 22.45 10.81 1.18
CA LEU A 298 22.12 11.23 2.53
C LEU A 298 22.78 12.57 2.87
N ASN A 299 24.08 12.72 2.61
CA ASN A 299 24.81 13.96 2.89
C ASN A 299 24.28 15.17 2.08
N LYS A 300 23.96 14.96 0.78
CA LYS A 300 23.43 16.03 -0.08
C LYS A 300 22.00 16.43 0.28
N SER A 301 21.15 15.45 0.57
CA SER A 301 19.71 15.66 0.75
C SER A 301 19.41 16.27 2.12
N LEU A 302 20.23 15.96 3.13
CA LEU A 302 19.96 16.30 4.52
C LEU A 302 20.84 17.46 5.04
N LYS A 303 21.66 18.07 4.17
CA LYS A 303 22.59 19.16 4.51
C LYS A 303 23.40 18.89 5.79
N LEU A 304 23.80 17.64 5.99
CA LEU A 304 24.69 17.21 7.07
C LEU A 304 26.15 17.55 6.73
#